data_AF-A0A0G4FML5-F1
#
_entry.id   AF-A0A0G4FML5-F1
#
_cell.length_a   1.000
_cell.length_b   1.000
_cell.length_c   1.000
_cell.angle_alpha   90.00
_cell.angle_beta   90.00
_cell.angle_gamma   90.00
#
_symmetry.space_group_name_H-M   'P 1'
#
loop_
_entity.id
_entity.type
_entity.pdbx_description
1 polymer ?
#
loop_
_entity_poly.entity_id
_entity_poly.type
_entity_poly.pdbx_seq_one_letter_code
_entity_poly.pdbx_strand_id
1 'polypeptide(L)'
;MAQVAETMEHDPYVVQNFNFVRMLGAGVYSCVAAVTNRTLAEVPKGTPLAIKKMRKWNGGEGIESTTMREVNALMALRGHMKIVTLHKVDMDPSDPMATIVYLIFKLCEAGDLGRLRTICAKENKINFPYWNPKKLPRTQCRRWSSWPA
;
A
#
# COMPACT_ATOMS: atom_id res chain seq x y z
N MET A 1 24.03 -8.13 8.78
CA MET A 1 23.62 -7.39 7.58
C MET A 1 22.26 -6.76 7.83
N ALA A 2 22.15 -5.43 7.75
CA ALA A 2 20.89 -4.71 7.91
C ALA A 2 20.03 -4.94 6.66
N GLN A 3 18.79 -5.42 6.82
CA GLN A 3 17.84 -5.56 5.72
C GLN A 3 17.41 -4.16 5.27
N VAL A 4 17.66 -3.85 3.99
CA VAL A 4 17.16 -2.64 3.35
C VAL A 4 15.64 -2.77 3.25
N ALA A 5 14.90 -1.80 3.78
CA ALA A 5 13.45 -1.77 3.63
C ALA A 5 13.10 -1.79 2.13
N GLU A 6 12.16 -2.64 1.72
CA GLU A 6 11.74 -2.68 0.32
C GLU A 6 11.16 -1.30 -0.08
N THR A 7 11.88 -0.62 -0.97
CA THR A 7 11.54 0.70 -1.49
C THR A 7 10.95 0.55 -2.88
N MET A 8 9.96 1.39 -3.18
CA MET A 8 9.31 1.46 -4.51
C MET A 8 9.95 2.52 -5.42
N GLU A 9 11.00 3.22 -4.97
CA GLU A 9 11.64 4.30 -5.71
C GLU A 9 12.29 3.83 -7.03
N HIS A 10 12.82 2.62 -7.02
CA HIS A 10 13.48 1.99 -8.18
C HIS A 10 12.73 0.76 -8.68
N ASP A 11 11.48 0.57 -8.26
CA ASP A 11 10.65 -0.54 -8.73
C ASP A 11 10.34 -0.33 -10.23
N PRO A 12 10.67 -1.28 -11.12
CA PRO A 12 10.58 -1.08 -12.57
C PRO A 12 9.18 -0.70 -13.03
N TYR A 13 8.15 -1.35 -12.47
CA TYR A 13 6.76 -1.05 -12.81
C TYR A 13 6.39 0.37 -12.36
N VAL A 14 6.81 0.79 -11.17
CA VAL A 14 6.57 2.14 -10.64
C VAL A 14 7.24 3.20 -11.51
N VAL A 15 8.53 3.03 -11.82
CA VAL A 15 9.33 4.00 -12.60
C VAL A 15 8.78 4.18 -14.02
N GLN A 16 8.29 3.09 -14.63
CA GLN A 16 7.71 3.13 -15.97
C GLN A 16 6.37 3.87 -16.00
N ASN A 17 5.52 3.66 -14.99
CA ASN A 17 4.11 4.09 -15.04
C ASN A 17 3.78 5.32 -14.19
N PHE A 18 4.66 5.68 -13.25
CA PHE A 18 4.42 6.74 -12.27
C PHE A 18 5.71 7.50 -11.95
N ASN A 19 5.58 8.68 -11.35
CA ASN A 19 6.73 9.32 -10.69
C ASN A 19 6.63 9.05 -9.19
N PHE A 20 7.64 8.41 -8.62
CA PHE A 20 7.72 8.17 -7.19
C PHE A 20 7.83 9.49 -6.42
N VAL A 21 7.11 9.60 -5.28
CA VAL A 21 7.17 10.77 -4.40
C VAL A 21 7.77 10.40 -3.05
N ARG A 22 7.16 9.45 -2.34
CA ARG A 22 7.64 8.98 -1.02
C ARG A 22 7.01 7.65 -0.63
N MET A 23 7.69 6.90 0.25
CA MET A 23 7.07 5.79 0.96
C MET A 23 6.05 6.32 1.98
N LEU A 24 4.86 5.72 2.02
CA LEU A 24 3.80 6.01 3.01
C LEU A 24 3.80 5.00 4.15
N GLY A 25 4.16 3.74 3.85
CA GLY A 25 4.27 2.69 4.85
C GLY A 25 4.83 1.40 4.24
N ALA A 26 5.46 0.59 5.07
CA ALA A 26 5.92 -0.73 4.71
C ALA A 26 5.53 -1.71 5.82
N GLY A 27 4.93 -2.82 5.43
CA GLY A 27 4.56 -3.94 6.30
C GLY A 27 5.20 -5.23 5.81
N VAL A 28 4.95 -6.32 6.53
CA VAL A 28 5.54 -7.65 6.25
C VAL A 28 5.15 -8.19 4.87
N TYR A 29 3.94 -7.85 4.40
CA TYR A 29 3.36 -8.45 3.18
C TYR A 29 3.09 -7.43 2.06
N SER A 30 3.31 -6.14 2.34
CA SER A 30 3.02 -5.08 1.37
C SER A 30 3.74 -3.79 1.72
N CYS A 31 4.03 -2.97 0.71
CA CYS A 31 4.45 -1.60 0.90
C CYS A 31 3.55 -0.65 0.11
N VAL A 32 3.44 0.59 0.60
CA VAL A 32 2.59 1.63 0.05
C VAL A 32 3.43 2.88 -0.19
N ALA A 33 3.32 3.45 -1.39
CA ALA A 33 4.01 4.67 -1.77
C ALA A 33 3.02 5.70 -2.33
N ALA A 34 3.32 6.98 -2.11
CA ALA A 34 2.72 8.08 -2.84
C ALA A 34 3.47 8.24 -4.16
N VAL A 35 2.71 8.42 -5.23
CA VAL A 35 3.21 8.59 -6.60
C VAL A 35 2.39 9.64 -7.33
N THR A 36 2.89 10.16 -8.44
CA THR A 36 2.08 10.96 -9.38
C THR A 36 1.87 10.20 -10.69
N ASN A 37 0.66 10.31 -11.24
CA ASN A 37 0.28 9.60 -12.45
C ASN A 37 1.09 10.05 -13.68
N ARG A 38 1.55 9.08 -14.48
CA ARG A 38 2.18 9.34 -15.79
C ARG A 38 1.42 8.68 -16.94
N THR A 39 0.91 7.46 -16.75
CA THR A 39 0.42 6.61 -17.84
C THR A 39 -1.03 6.15 -17.71
N LEU A 40 -1.69 6.28 -16.55
CA LEU A 40 -3.10 5.85 -16.41
C LEU A 40 -4.03 6.78 -17.19
N ALA A 41 -4.67 6.27 -18.24
CA ALA A 41 -5.49 7.05 -19.16
C ALA A 41 -6.73 7.68 -18.48
N GLU A 42 -7.35 6.98 -17.53
CA GLU A 42 -8.55 7.45 -16.83
C GLU A 42 -8.28 8.46 -15.71
N VAL A 43 -7.01 8.80 -15.47
CA VAL A 43 -6.59 9.72 -14.41
C VAL A 43 -5.75 10.83 -15.04
N PRO A 44 -5.99 12.12 -14.75
CA PRO A 44 -5.15 13.18 -15.29
C PRO A 44 -3.66 12.99 -14.94
N LYS A 45 -2.75 13.30 -15.86
CA LYS A 45 -1.31 13.27 -15.58
C LYS A 45 -0.96 14.21 -14.42
N GLY A 46 0.00 13.82 -13.59
CA GLY A 46 0.40 14.56 -12.40
C GLY A 46 -0.54 14.38 -11.20
N THR A 47 -1.69 13.72 -11.34
CA THR A 47 -2.59 13.44 -10.21
C THR A 47 -1.87 12.64 -9.13
N PRO A 48 -1.94 13.07 -7.84
CA PRO A 48 -1.40 12.29 -6.73
C PRO A 48 -2.21 11.01 -6.49
N LEU A 49 -1.50 9.89 -6.39
CA LEU A 49 -2.05 8.55 -6.19
C LEU A 49 -1.27 7.82 -5.09
N ALA A 50 -1.89 6.77 -4.55
CA ALA A 50 -1.22 5.80 -3.70
C ALA A 50 -1.12 4.47 -4.43
N ILE A 51 0.05 3.86 -4.43
CA ILE A 51 0.26 2.50 -4.95
C ILE A 51 0.59 1.56 -3.80
N LYS A 52 -0.11 0.44 -3.71
CA LYS A 52 0.18 -0.66 -2.78
C LYS A 52 0.74 -1.81 -3.58
N LYS A 53 2.01 -2.14 -3.36
CA LYS A 53 2.66 -3.35 -3.89
C LYS A 53 2.46 -4.48 -2.89
N MET A 54 1.99 -5.62 -3.38
CA MET A 54 1.74 -6.82 -2.59
C MET A 54 2.44 -8.01 -3.25
N ARG A 55 3.02 -8.89 -2.43
CA ARG A 55 3.55 -10.18 -2.88
C ARG A 55 2.52 -11.27 -2.60
N LYS A 56 2.28 -12.13 -3.58
CA LYS A 56 1.49 -13.35 -3.52
C LYS A 56 2.25 -14.36 -2.68
N TRP A 57 1.54 -15.05 -1.80
CA TRP A 57 2.12 -16.08 -0.95
C TRP A 57 2.56 -17.28 -1.81
N ASN A 58 3.87 -17.58 -1.83
CA ASN A 58 4.38 -18.80 -2.46
C ASN A 58 4.04 -19.99 -1.56
N GLY A 59 2.92 -20.65 -1.82
CA GLY A 59 2.54 -21.88 -1.11
C GLY A 59 1.06 -22.26 -1.17
N GLY A 60 0.20 -21.44 -1.79
CA GLY A 60 -1.19 -21.79 -2.07
C GLY A 60 -1.55 -21.42 -3.50
N GLU A 61 -2.36 -22.25 -4.16
CA GLU A 61 -2.92 -21.94 -5.46
C GLU A 61 -3.65 -20.58 -5.41
N GLY A 62 -3.24 -19.64 -6.27
CA GLY A 62 -4.01 -18.40 -6.51
C GLY A 62 -3.57 -17.15 -5.77
N ILE A 63 -4.04 -15.99 -6.26
CA ILE A 63 -3.97 -14.71 -5.52
C ILE A 63 -4.75 -14.95 -4.22
N GLU A 64 -4.23 -14.44 -3.08
CA GLU A 64 -4.90 -14.59 -1.79
C GLU A 64 -6.41 -14.30 -1.96
N SER A 65 -7.29 -15.25 -1.64
CA SER A 65 -8.73 -15.13 -1.91
C SER A 65 -9.33 -13.86 -1.27
N THR A 66 -8.70 -13.38 -0.20
CA THR A 66 -8.88 -12.08 0.45
C THR A 66 -8.59 -10.90 -0.48
N THR A 67 -7.46 -10.90 -1.18
CA THR A 67 -7.06 -9.83 -2.11
C THR A 67 -8.03 -9.72 -3.28
N MET A 68 -8.43 -10.84 -3.90
CA MET A 68 -9.42 -10.79 -5.00
C MET A 68 -10.81 -10.36 -4.50
N ARG A 69 -11.21 -10.76 -3.29
CA ARG A 69 -12.46 -10.26 -2.67
C ARG A 69 -12.40 -8.76 -2.40
N GLU A 70 -11.29 -8.26 -1.88
CA GLU A 70 -11.07 -6.82 -1.65
C GLU A 70 -11.13 -6.05 -2.97
N VAL A 71 -10.43 -6.52 -4.00
CA VAL A 71 -10.44 -5.91 -5.33
C VAL A 71 -11.85 -5.87 -5.91
N ASN A 72 -12.57 -7.00 -5.90
CA ASN A 72 -13.92 -7.07 -6.46
C ASN A 72 -14.89 -6.13 -5.72
N ALA A 73 -14.84 -6.08 -4.39
CA ALA A 73 -15.67 -5.17 -3.60
C ALA A 73 -15.34 -3.69 -3.90
N LEU A 74 -14.05 -3.34 -3.96
CA LEU A 74 -13.62 -1.97 -4.23
C LEU A 74 -13.94 -1.51 -5.65
N MET A 75 -13.82 -2.39 -6.64
CA MET A 75 -14.21 -2.10 -8.02
C MET A 75 -15.73 -1.90 -8.14
N ALA A 76 -16.54 -2.70 -7.43
CA ALA A 76 -17.99 -2.54 -7.41
C ALA A 76 -18.46 -1.24 -6.72
N LEU A 77 -17.66 -0.72 -5.78
CA LEU A 77 -17.97 0.48 -5.00
C LEU A 77 -17.29 1.74 -5.55
N ARG A 78 -16.73 1.67 -6.77
CA ARG A 78 -16.06 2.78 -7.44
C ARG A 78 -17.01 3.98 -7.57
N GLY A 79 -16.55 5.15 -7.11
CA GLY A 79 -17.31 6.40 -7.15
C GLY A 79 -18.08 6.72 -5.87
N HIS A 80 -18.15 5.81 -4.90
CA HIS A 80 -18.77 6.09 -3.61
C HIS A 80 -17.93 7.08 -2.78
N MET A 81 -18.52 8.21 -2.36
CA MET A 81 -17.78 9.33 -1.73
C MET A 81 -17.02 8.98 -0.44
N LYS A 82 -17.48 7.95 0.30
CA LYS A 82 -16.90 7.54 1.60
C LYS A 82 -16.02 6.30 1.52
N ILE A 83 -15.79 5.76 0.32
CA ILE A 83 -14.97 4.56 0.11
C ILE A 83 -13.77 4.97 -0.74
N VAL A 84 -12.60 4.44 -0.41
CA VAL A 84 -11.39 4.73 -1.18
C VAL A 84 -11.56 4.23 -2.61
N THR A 85 -11.27 5.10 -3.58
CA THR A 85 -11.35 4.73 -4.99
C THR A 85 -10.12 3.90 -5.38
N LEU A 86 -10.34 2.65 -5.77
CA LEU A 86 -9.37 1.84 -6.51
C LEU A 86 -9.48 2.20 -7.99
N HIS A 87 -8.42 2.79 -8.55
CA HIS A 87 -8.36 3.18 -9.96
C HIS A 87 -8.00 2.01 -10.87
N LYS A 88 -7.05 1.18 -10.45
CA LYS A 88 -6.54 0.06 -11.25
C LYS A 88 -5.91 -1.02 -10.38
N VAL A 89 -5.96 -2.24 -10.88
CA VAL A 89 -5.16 -3.37 -10.42
C VAL A 89 -4.27 -3.80 -11.57
N ASP A 90 -2.97 -3.87 -11.32
CA ASP A 90 -1.97 -4.36 -12.28
C ASP A 90 -1.14 -5.47 -11.64
N MET A 91 -0.57 -6.32 -12.48
CA MET A 91 0.38 -7.34 -12.09
C MET A 91 1.72 -7.01 -12.73
N ASP A 92 2.82 -7.38 -12.08
CA ASP A 92 4.15 -7.19 -12.66
C ASP A 92 4.25 -8.02 -13.96
N PRO A 93 4.38 -7.39 -15.14
CA PRO A 93 4.48 -8.13 -16.40
C PRO A 93 5.81 -8.87 -16.55
N SER A 94 6.82 -8.51 -15.76
CA SER A 94 8.12 -9.19 -15.76
C SER A 94 8.14 -10.42 -14.85
N ASP A 95 7.08 -10.63 -14.06
CA ASP A 95 6.91 -11.79 -13.19
C ASP A 95 6.00 -12.83 -13.85
N PRO A 96 6.55 -13.90 -14.45
CA PRO A 96 5.78 -14.92 -15.15
C PRO A 96 4.81 -15.68 -14.23
N MET A 97 5.04 -15.66 -12.91
CA MET A 97 4.17 -16.29 -11.92
C MET A 97 3.11 -15.33 -11.35
N ALA A 98 3.13 -14.07 -11.81
CA ALA A 98 2.27 -12.98 -11.34
C ALA A 98 2.21 -12.93 -9.81
N THR A 99 3.36 -13.07 -9.16
CA THR A 99 3.48 -13.03 -7.71
C THR A 99 3.41 -11.62 -7.16
N ILE A 100 3.51 -10.59 -7.99
CA ILE A 100 3.41 -9.20 -7.53
C ILE A 100 2.17 -8.54 -8.11
N VAL A 101 1.33 -8.01 -7.20
CA VAL A 101 0.11 -7.26 -7.53
C VAL A 101 0.26 -5.82 -7.03
N TYR A 102 -0.03 -4.89 -7.92
CA TYR A 102 -0.08 -3.46 -7.64
C TYR A 102 -1.55 -3.01 -7.61
N LEU A 103 -1.95 -2.41 -6.49
CA LEU A 103 -3.24 -1.75 -6.35
C LEU A 103 -3.04 -0.24 -6.36
N ILE A 104 -3.73 0.46 -7.26
CA ILE A 104 -3.58 1.91 -7.45
C ILE A 104 -4.83 2.61 -6.92
N PHE A 105 -4.66 3.44 -5.91
CA PHE A 105 -5.73 4.13 -5.21
C PHE A 105 -5.63 5.65 -5.36
N LYS A 106 -6.75 6.33 -5.12
CA LYS A 106 -6.74 7.76 -4.79
C LYS A 106 -5.89 7.99 -3.54
N LEU A 107 -5.02 9.00 -3.56
CA LEU A 107 -4.23 9.37 -2.38
C LEU A 107 -5.11 10.07 -1.33
N CYS A 108 -5.07 9.57 -0.10
CA CYS A 108 -5.64 10.23 1.07
C CYS A 108 -4.51 10.92 1.85
N GLU A 109 -4.30 12.22 1.64
CA GLU A 109 -3.19 12.98 2.25
C GLU A 109 -3.16 12.93 3.78
N ALA A 110 -4.33 12.86 4.41
CA ALA A 110 -4.44 12.76 5.87
C ALA A 110 -3.99 11.40 6.43
N GLY A 111 -3.72 10.40 5.58
CA GLY A 111 -3.33 9.05 5.99
C GLY A 111 -4.47 8.29 6.68
N ASP A 112 -4.12 7.35 7.57
CA ASP A 112 -5.09 6.55 8.30
C ASP A 112 -5.69 7.32 9.50
N LEU A 113 -6.97 7.05 9.80
CA LEU A 113 -7.69 7.67 10.91
C LEU A 113 -7.03 7.40 12.27
N GLY A 114 -6.32 6.28 12.44
CA GLY A 114 -5.65 5.96 13.69
C GLY A 114 -4.47 6.89 13.97
N ARG A 115 -3.64 7.13 12.95
CA ARG A 115 -2.56 8.09 13.02
C ARG A 115 -3.08 9.51 13.20
N LEU A 116 -4.10 9.91 12.44
CA LEU A 116 -4.72 11.24 12.59
C LEU A 116 -5.24 11.45 14.01
N ARG A 117 -5.99 10.49 14.55
CA ARG A 117 -6.48 10.52 15.92
C ARG A 117 -5.35 10.66 16.94
N THR A 118 -4.22 10.00 16.72
CA THR A 118 -3.04 10.10 17.61
C THR A 118 -2.42 11.49 17.57
N ILE A 119 -2.30 12.10 16.40
CA ILE A 119 -1.75 13.45 16.24
C ILE A 119 -2.66 14.45 16.95
N CYS A 120 -3.96 14.43 16.67
CA CYS A 120 -4.92 15.33 17.30
C CYS A 120 -4.96 15.16 18.83
N ALA A 121 -4.90 13.91 19.33
CA ALA A 121 -4.85 13.64 20.77
C ALA A 121 -3.62 14.29 21.43
N LYS A 122 -2.46 14.16 20.78
CA LYS A 122 -1.19 14.70 21.26
C LYS A 122 -1.20 16.23 21.27
N GLU A 123 -1.65 16.85 20.19
CA GLU A 123 -1.71 18.32 20.05
C GLU A 123 -2.68 18.96 21.05
N ASN A 124 -3.83 18.32 21.29
CA ASN A 124 -4.87 18.84 22.17
C ASN A 124 -4.79 18.32 23.61
N LYS A 125 -3.74 17.57 23.97
CA LYS A 125 -3.55 16.94 25.30
C LYS A 125 -4.76 16.10 25.74
N ILE A 126 -5.47 15.49 24.79
CA ILE A 126 -6.66 14.66 25.07
C ILE A 126 -6.19 13.27 25.48
N ASN A 127 -6.59 12.83 26.68
CA ASN A 127 -6.30 11.50 27.16
C ASN A 127 -7.45 10.56 26.81
N PHE A 128 -7.23 9.63 25.88
CA PHE A 128 -8.21 8.62 25.52
C PHE A 128 -7.93 7.36 26.37
N PRO A 129 -8.79 6.98 27.34
CA PRO A 129 -8.50 5.91 28.30
C PRO A 129 -8.24 4.53 27.68
N TYR A 130 -8.71 4.29 26.46
CA TYR A 130 -8.51 3.04 25.72
C TYR A 130 -7.57 3.16 24.52
N TRP A 131 -6.94 4.32 24.30
CA TRP A 131 -6.04 4.56 23.18
C TRP A 131 -4.59 4.37 23.62
N ASN A 132 -3.92 3.36 23.06
CA ASN A 132 -2.48 3.20 23.23
C ASN A 132 -1.76 3.64 21.95
N PRO A 133 -1.20 4.87 21.90
CA PRO A 133 -0.50 5.37 20.72
C PRO A 133 0.79 4.59 20.39
N LYS A 134 1.31 3.78 21.34
CA LYS A 134 2.44 2.87 21.12
C LYS A 134 2.03 1.52 20.52
N LYS A 135 0.72 1.20 20.45
CA LYS A 135 0.15 0.02 19.80
C LYS A 135 -0.27 0.26 18.34
N LEU A 136 -0.13 1.48 17.81
CA LEU A 136 -0.03 1.64 16.36
C LEU A 136 1.04 0.67 15.88
N PRO A 137 0.86 -0.06 14.77
CA PRO A 137 1.85 -1.02 14.32
C PRO A 137 3.15 -0.27 14.12
N ARG A 138 4.03 -0.37 15.13
CA ARG A 138 5.42 -0.01 14.99
C ARG A 138 5.87 -0.86 13.82
N THR A 139 6.50 -0.23 12.84
CA THR A 139 7.35 -0.84 11.83
C THR A 139 8.42 -1.69 12.52
N GLN A 140 8.02 -2.81 13.11
CA GLN A 140 8.90 -3.90 13.46
C GLN A 140 8.91 -4.76 12.23
N CYS A 141 9.90 -4.51 11.36
CA CYS A 141 10.42 -5.52 10.46
C CYS A 141 10.73 -6.76 11.30
N ARG A 142 9.80 -7.73 11.34
CA ARG A 142 10.11 -9.05 11.84
C ARG A 142 10.93 -9.74 10.75
N ARG A 143 12.18 -9.99 11.14
CA ARG A 143 13.27 -10.64 10.42
C ARG A 143 12.78 -11.94 9.79
N TRP A 144 13.01 -12.10 8.48
CA TRP A 144 13.07 -13.43 7.88
C TRP A 144 14.45 -14.00 8.17
N SER A 145 14.52 -14.91 9.14
CA SER A 145 15.61 -15.88 9.23
C SER A 145 15.39 -16.91 8.12
N SER A 146 16.33 -16.94 7.18
CA SER A 146 16.70 -18.07 6.33
C SER A 146 16.14 -19.42 6.79
N TRP A 147 15.45 -20.13 5.89
CA TRP A 147 15.34 -21.59 5.91
C TRP A 147 15.69 -22.15 4.52
N PRO A 148 16.21 -23.37 4.47
CA PRO A 148 17.24 -23.79 3.52
C PRO A 148 16.66 -24.17 2.15
N ALA A 149 17.57 -24.27 1.18
CA ALA A 149 17.35 -24.99 -0.06
C ALA A 149 16.96 -26.46 0.19
#